data_AF-A0A848VXD1-F1
#
_entry.id   AF-A0A848VXD1-F1
#
_cell.length_a   1.000
_cell.length_b   1.000
_cell.length_c   1.000
_cell.angle_alpha   90.00
_cell.angle_beta   90.00
_cell.angle_gamma   90.00
#
_symmetry.space_group_name_H-M   'P 1'
#
loop_
_entity.id
_entity.type
_entity.pdbx_description
1 polymer ?
#
loop_
_entity_poly.entity_id
_entity_poly.type
_entity_poly.pdbx_seq_one_letter_code
_entity_poly.pdbx_strand_id
1 'polypeptide(L)'
;MRIGELSRRTGFSRDAIRFYERQGLIRAEEGREKTSNYKSYPEGAVMTLEVVRDAQAAGLSIGDLSIILSQLAAEDAENFDGDAFLAAKIAEVEDRIAASERFLQTLRETRQALAIAPYNQGDS
;
A
#
# COMPACT_ATOMS: atom_id res chain seq x y z
N MET A 1 -17.28 11.34 -5.68
CA MET A 1 -16.23 11.53 -6.71
C MET A 1 -16.41 10.54 -7.85
N ARG A 2 -16.06 10.88 -9.10
CA ARG A 2 -16.06 9.90 -10.20
C ARG A 2 -14.76 9.09 -10.23
N ILE A 3 -14.74 7.94 -10.90
CA ILE A 3 -13.53 7.10 -11.01
C ILE A 3 -12.30 7.87 -11.54
N GLY A 4 -12.50 8.79 -12.49
CA GLY A 4 -11.41 9.60 -13.04
C GLY A 4 -10.86 10.63 -12.06
N GLU A 5 -11.69 11.13 -11.14
CA GLU A 5 -11.27 12.02 -10.07
C GLU A 5 -10.54 11.23 -8.97
N LEU A 6 -11.08 10.07 -8.58
CA LEU A 6 -10.45 9.16 -7.62
C LEU A 6 -9.06 8.70 -8.08
N SER A 7 -8.93 8.39 -9.38
CA SER A 7 -7.66 8.05 -10.01
C SER A 7 -6.62 9.17 -9.91
N ARG A 8 -7.02 10.43 -10.16
CA ARG A 8 -6.11 11.57 -10.04
C ARG A 8 -5.69 11.84 -8.60
N ARG A 9 -6.59 11.66 -7.63
CA ARG A 9 -6.30 11.92 -6.22
C ARG A 9 -5.40 10.85 -5.60
N THR A 10 -5.62 9.59 -5.95
CA THR A 10 -4.90 8.47 -5.32
C THR A 10 -3.68 8.02 -6.12
N GLY A 11 -3.58 8.43 -7.39
CA GLY A 11 -2.51 8.00 -8.31
C GLY A 11 -2.72 6.60 -8.90
N PHE A 12 -3.76 5.87 -8.47
CA PHE A 12 -4.09 4.57 -9.04
C PHE A 12 -4.71 4.70 -10.43
N SER A 13 -4.41 3.75 -11.30
CA SER A 13 -5.10 3.63 -12.59
C SER A 13 -6.59 3.31 -12.36
N ARG A 14 -7.43 3.68 -13.33
CA ARG A 14 -8.87 3.33 -13.27
C ARG A 14 -9.09 1.81 -13.20
N ASP A 15 -8.21 1.03 -13.82
CA ASP A 15 -8.32 -0.43 -13.79
C ASP A 15 -7.91 -1.00 -12.44
N ALA A 16 -6.92 -0.42 -11.75
CA ALA A 16 -6.59 -0.75 -10.37
C ALA A 16 -7.77 -0.42 -9.43
N ILE A 17 -8.39 0.76 -9.58
CA ILE A 17 -9.58 1.13 -8.80
C ILE A 17 -10.73 0.13 -9.03
N ARG A 18 -11.03 -0.22 -10.28
CA ARG A 18 -12.05 -1.25 -10.58
C ARG A 18 -11.67 -2.61 -10.02
N PHE A 19 -10.39 -2.95 -10.00
CA PHE A 19 -9.91 -4.18 -9.40
C PHE A 19 -10.19 -4.17 -7.89
N TYR A 20 -9.85 -3.09 -7.19
CA TYR A 20 -10.12 -2.94 -5.75
C TYR A 20 -11.62 -2.92 -5.42
N GLU A 21 -12.45 -2.35 -6.30
CA GLU A 21 -13.91 -2.44 -6.19
C GLU A 21 -14.40 -3.89 -6.28
N ARG A 22 -13.87 -4.69 -7.24
CA ARG A 22 -14.21 -6.11 -7.37
C ARG A 22 -13.75 -6.95 -6.18
N GLN A 23 -12.65 -6.57 -5.54
CA GLN A 23 -12.16 -7.21 -4.32
C GLN A 23 -12.91 -6.75 -3.06
N GLY A 24 -13.88 -5.84 -3.18
CA GLY A 24 -14.69 -5.36 -2.06
C GLY A 24 -13.98 -4.36 -1.14
N LEU A 25 -12.74 -3.96 -1.46
CA LEU A 25 -11.96 -3.02 -0.65
C LEU A 25 -12.56 -1.62 -0.66
N ILE A 26 -13.11 -1.22 -1.81
CA ILE A 26 -13.83 0.04 -1.96
C ILE A 26 -15.20 -0.24 -2.57
N ARG A 27 -16.21 0.54 -2.20
CA ARG A 27 -17.54 0.44 -2.77
C ARG A 27 -17.90 1.72 -3.50
N ALA A 28 -18.41 1.56 -4.72
CA ALA A 28 -19.07 2.63 -5.42
C ALA A 28 -20.54 2.70 -4.97
N GLU A 29 -21.03 3.92 -4.79
CA GLU A 29 -22.44 4.23 -4.57
C GLU A 29 -23.09 4.60 -5.90
N GLU A 30 -24.36 4.23 -6.07
CA GLU A 30 -25.18 4.71 -7.18
C GLU A 30 -25.28 6.24 -7.12
N GLY A 31 -25.05 6.90 -8.26
CA GLY A 31 -25.14 8.35 -8.35
C GLY A 31 -26.54 8.84 -7.97
N ARG A 32 -26.61 9.96 -7.24
CA ARG A 32 -27.86 10.56 -6.76
C ARG A 32 -28.77 11.08 -7.89
N GLU A 33 -28.29 11.15 -9.13
CA GLU A 33 -29.06 11.60 -10.30
C GLU A 33 -29.74 10.42 -10.99
N LYS A 34 -31.08 10.36 -10.90
CA LYS A 34 -31.92 9.32 -11.51
C LYS A 34 -31.79 9.17 -13.04
N THR A 35 -31.17 10.14 -13.72
CA THR A 35 -31.09 10.21 -15.20
C THR A 35 -29.77 9.70 -15.76
N SER A 36 -28.74 9.55 -14.93
CA SER A 36 -27.42 9.10 -15.37
C SER A 36 -26.92 8.03 -14.41
N ASN A 37 -26.90 6.78 -14.88
CA ASN A 37 -26.44 5.62 -14.13
C ASN A 37 -24.89 5.63 -13.97
N TYR A 38 -24.35 6.69 -13.36
CA TYR A 38 -22.92 6.78 -13.06
C TYR A 38 -22.63 6.36 -11.64
N LYS A 39 -21.52 5.64 -11.48
CA LYS A 39 -20.96 5.26 -10.19
C LYS A 39 -20.21 6.43 -9.55
N SER A 40 -20.41 6.63 -8.26
CA SER A 40 -19.68 7.62 -7.47
C SER A 40 -18.98 6.95 -6.29
N TYR A 41 -17.77 7.40 -5.97
CA TYR A 41 -17.00 6.91 -4.83
C TYR A 41 -17.04 7.95 -3.71
N PRO A 42 -17.28 7.54 -2.46
CA PRO A 42 -17.21 8.42 -1.29
C PRO A 42 -15.76 8.80 -0.97
N GLU A 43 -15.57 9.83 -0.16
CA GLU A 43 -14.23 10.25 0.33
C GLU A 43 -13.48 9.12 1.04
N GLY A 44 -14.20 8.24 1.75
CA GLY A 44 -13.61 7.07 2.42
C GLY A 44 -12.83 6.17 1.46
N ALA A 45 -13.20 6.12 0.17
CA ALA A 45 -12.46 5.33 -0.82
C ALA A 45 -11.03 5.86 -1.06
N VAL A 46 -10.78 7.16 -0.86
CA VAL A 46 -9.43 7.73 -0.96
C VAL A 46 -8.58 7.22 0.21
N MET A 47 -9.10 7.33 1.44
CA MET A 47 -8.41 6.85 2.64
C MET A 47 -8.06 5.36 2.53
N THR A 48 -9.00 4.52 2.07
CA THR A 48 -8.73 3.09 1.87
C THR A 48 -7.63 2.86 0.83
N LEU A 49 -7.64 3.58 -0.29
CA LEU A 49 -6.62 3.44 -1.33
C LEU A 49 -5.24 3.93 -0.87
N GLU A 50 -5.18 4.94 -0.01
CA GLU A 50 -3.92 5.38 0.62
C GLU A 50 -3.35 4.28 1.52
N VAL A 51 -4.19 3.66 2.36
CA VAL A 51 -3.79 2.50 3.17
C VAL A 51 -3.30 1.34 2.30
N VAL A 52 -3.99 1.06 1.18
CA VAL A 52 -3.57 0.01 0.23
C VAL A 52 -2.19 0.31 -0.34
N ARG A 53 -1.91 1.56 -0.70
CA ARG A 53 -0.59 1.97 -1.21
C ARG A 53 0.50 1.77 -0.16
N ASP A 54 0.25 2.22 1.06
CA ASP A 54 1.23 2.15 2.14
C ASP A 54 1.49 0.69 2.54
N ALA A 55 0.45 -0.14 2.55
CA ALA A 55 0.56 -1.57 2.76
C ALA A 55 1.33 -2.28 1.62
N GLN A 56 1.08 -1.94 0.36
CA GLN A 56 1.88 -2.46 -0.77
C GLN A 56 3.35 -2.05 -0.66
N ALA A 57 3.63 -0.81 -0.27
CA ALA A 57 4.99 -0.36 0.02
C ALA A 57 5.59 -1.14 1.20
N ALA A 58 4.77 -1.50 2.19
CA ALA A 58 5.09 -2.36 3.34
C ALA A 58 5.20 -3.86 2.99
N GLY A 59 4.95 -4.27 1.74
CA GLY A 59 5.12 -5.66 1.28
C GLY A 59 3.91 -6.54 1.51
N LEU A 60 2.83 -5.97 2.05
CA LEU A 60 1.54 -6.65 2.17
C LEU A 60 0.92 -6.83 0.79
N SER A 61 0.41 -8.02 0.54
CA SER A 61 -0.36 -8.29 -0.66
C SER A 61 -1.76 -7.70 -0.54
N ILE A 62 -2.42 -7.50 -1.69
CA ILE A 62 -3.83 -7.08 -1.71
C ILE A 62 -4.73 -8.15 -1.07
N GLY A 63 -4.34 -9.43 -1.16
CA GLY A 63 -5.02 -10.53 -0.46
C GLY A 63 -4.96 -10.35 1.05
N ASP A 64 -3.79 -10.00 1.60
CA ASP A 64 -3.62 -9.72 3.03
C ASP A 64 -4.50 -8.55 3.48
N LEU A 65 -4.54 -7.47 2.69
CA LEU A 65 -5.38 -6.31 2.96
C LEU A 65 -6.87 -6.64 2.92
N SER A 66 -7.30 -7.47 1.97
CA SER A 66 -8.68 -7.92 1.88
C SER A 66 -9.09 -8.74 3.11
N ILE A 67 -8.20 -9.60 3.60
CA ILE A 67 -8.41 -10.36 4.84
C ILE A 67 -8.52 -9.40 6.03
N ILE A 68 -7.58 -8.47 6.19
CA ILE A 68 -7.60 -7.48 7.29
C ILE A 68 -8.87 -6.63 7.27
N LEU A 69 -9.25 -6.08 6.10
CA LEU A 69 -10.44 -5.26 5.98
C LEU A 69 -11.73 -6.07 6.15
N SER A 70 -11.76 -7.32 5.70
CA SER A 70 -12.91 -8.21 5.93
C SER A 70 -13.08 -8.52 7.42
N GLN A 71 -11.98 -8.74 8.15
CA GLN A 71 -12.02 -8.91 9.62
C GLN A 71 -12.47 -7.65 10.36
N LEU A 72 -12.04 -6.47 9.92
CA LEU A 72 -12.50 -5.20 10.49
C LEU A 72 -13.98 -4.91 10.19
N ALA A 73 -14.52 -5.47 9.10
CA ALA A 73 -15.88 -5.22 8.63
C ALA A 73 -16.89 -6.33 9.00
N ALA A 74 -16.43 -7.52 9.39
CA ALA A 74 -17.28 -8.70 9.59
C ALA A 74 -17.44 -9.10 11.06
N GLU A 75 -18.70 -9.37 11.37
CA GLU A 75 -19.27 -9.95 12.60
C GLU A 75 -19.08 -11.49 12.67
N ASP A 76 -18.35 -12.10 11.73
CA ASP A 76 -18.13 -13.55 11.60
C ASP A 76 -16.71 -13.98 12.04
N ALA A 77 -16.35 -13.65 13.29
CA ALA A 77 -15.06 -13.96 13.90
C ALA A 77 -14.92 -15.41 14.41
N GLU A 78 -15.72 -16.36 13.93
CA GLU A 78 -15.77 -17.70 14.56
C GLU A 78 -14.60 -18.63 14.21
N ASN A 79 -13.82 -18.37 13.14
CA ASN A 79 -12.76 -19.30 12.70
C ASN A 79 -11.45 -18.66 12.20
N PHE A 80 -11.27 -17.34 12.36
CA PHE A 80 -10.03 -16.67 11.95
C PHE A 80 -9.30 -16.08 13.16
N ASP A 81 -8.06 -16.53 13.39
CA ASP A 81 -7.19 -15.93 14.39
C ASP A 81 -6.53 -14.66 13.81
N GLY A 82 -7.27 -13.55 13.93
CA GLY A 82 -6.82 -12.25 13.45
C GLY A 82 -5.57 -11.75 14.18
N ASP A 83 -5.38 -12.12 15.44
CA ASP A 83 -4.21 -11.73 16.22
C ASP A 83 -2.96 -12.44 15.69
N ALA A 84 -3.01 -13.76 15.50
CA ALA A 84 -1.90 -14.51 14.91
C ALA A 84 -1.55 -14.05 13.50
N PHE A 85 -2.55 -13.73 12.67
CA PHE A 85 -2.33 -13.19 11.33
C PHE A 85 -1.64 -11.82 11.39
N LEU A 86 -2.15 -10.88 12.21
CA LEU A 86 -1.55 -9.57 12.35
C LEU A 86 -0.14 -9.63 12.94
N ALA A 87 0.10 -10.48 13.93
CA ALA A 87 1.42 -10.70 14.51
C ALA A 87 2.42 -11.22 13.46
N ALA A 88 2.03 -12.20 12.63
CA ALA A 88 2.86 -12.69 11.54
C ALA A 88 3.18 -11.60 10.51
N LYS A 89 2.20 -10.75 10.20
CA LYS A 89 2.40 -9.62 9.28
C LYS A 89 3.27 -8.50 9.85
N ILE A 90 3.15 -8.22 11.14
CA ILE A 90 4.04 -7.28 11.84
C ILE A 90 5.48 -7.78 11.75
N ALA A 91 5.73 -9.05 12.09
CA ALA A 91 7.06 -9.65 12.03
C ALA A 91 7.65 -9.60 10.60
N GLU A 92 6.86 -9.91 9.57
CA GLU A 92 7.28 -9.82 8.16
C GLU A 92 7.71 -8.40 7.77
N VAL A 93 6.96 -7.38 8.23
CA VAL A 93 7.29 -5.97 7.98
C VAL A 93 8.56 -5.56 8.74
N GLU A 94 8.69 -5.95 10.00
CA GLU A 94 9.88 -5.67 10.83
C GLU A 94 11.16 -6.28 10.24
N ASP A 95 11.10 -7.54 9.79
CA ASP A 95 12.22 -8.21 9.13
C ASP A 95 12.68 -7.46 7.87
N ARG A 96 11.71 -6.94 7.11
CA ARG A 96 11.98 -6.18 5.89
C ARG A 96 12.55 -4.79 6.16
N ILE A 97 12.10 -4.13 7.24
CA ILE A 97 12.71 -2.90 7.74
C ILE A 97 14.17 -3.17 8.12
N ALA A 98 14.44 -4.19 8.93
CA ALA A 98 15.80 -4.55 9.34
C ALA A 98 16.72 -4.91 8.16
N ALA A 99 16.19 -5.58 7.13
CA ALA A 99 16.92 -5.84 5.89
C ALA A 99 17.25 -4.54 5.12
N SER A 100 16.29 -3.64 5.02
CA SER A 100 16.44 -2.35 4.32
C SER A 100 17.43 -1.43 5.03
N GLU A 101 17.40 -1.39 6.37
CA GLU A 101 18.34 -0.62 7.19
C GLU A 101 19.78 -1.13 7.04
N ARG A 102 19.97 -2.45 7.06
CA ARG A 102 21.28 -3.08 6.80
C ARG A 102 21.83 -2.68 5.44
N PHE A 103 21.01 -2.74 4.40
CA PHE A 103 21.44 -2.35 3.05
C PHE A 103 21.73 -0.85 2.94
N LEU A 104 20.91 -0.01 3.58
CA LEU A 104 21.15 1.44 3.64
C LEU A 104 22.47 1.77 4.32
N GLN A 105 22.82 1.04 5.38
CA GLN A 105 24.10 1.19 6.07
C GLN A 105 25.27 0.82 5.15
N THR A 106 25.19 -0.30 4.43
CA THR A 106 26.20 -0.67 3.41
C THR A 106 26.37 0.41 2.35
N LEU A 107 25.27 1.00 1.86
CA LEU A 107 25.33 2.09 0.88
C LEU A 107 26.00 3.36 1.45
N ARG A 108 25.73 3.70 2.71
CA ARG A 108 26.36 4.84 3.40
C ARG A 108 27.86 4.65 3.55
N GLU A 109 28.29 3.47 3.98
CA GLU A 109 29.70 3.09 4.12
C GLU A 109 30.42 3.13 2.77
N THR A 110 29.81 2.55 1.74
CA THR A 110 30.36 2.56 0.36
C THR A 110 30.54 3.98 -0.14
N ARG A 111 29.52 4.84 0.04
CA ARG A 111 29.60 6.26 -0.34
C ARG A 111 30.70 7.00 0.41
N GLN A 112 30.88 6.73 1.70
CA GLN A 112 31.93 7.35 2.51
C GLN A 112 33.32 6.90 2.06
N ALA A 113 33.51 5.61 1.77
CA ALA A 113 34.77 5.09 1.26
C ALA A 113 35.15 5.72 -0.08
N LEU A 114 34.18 5.90 -0.99
CA LEU A 114 34.39 6.59 -2.27
C LEU A 114 34.73 8.08 -2.08
N ALA A 115 34.16 8.75 -1.08
CA ALA A 115 34.44 10.15 -0.78
C ALA A 115 35.83 10.38 -0.16
N ILE A 116 36.39 9.37 0.53
CA ILE A 116 37.73 9.41 1.16
C ILE A 116 38.84 8.98 0.19
N ALA A 117 38.51 8.65 -1.07
CA ALA A 117 39.50 8.41 -2.12
C ALA A 117 39.70 9.67 -2.99
N PRO A 118 40.31 10.77 -2.52
CA PRO A 118 40.75 11.82 -3.41
C PRO A 118 42.00 11.34 -4.17
N TYR A 119 41.93 11.40 -5.50
CA TYR A 119 43.04 11.60 -6.44
C TYR A 119 44.42 11.07 -5.99
N ASN A 120 44.65 9.76 -6.09
CA ASN A 120 46.01 9.23 -6.17
C ASN A 120 46.33 8.80 -7.61
N GLN A 121 46.06 9.69 -8.57
CA GLN A 121 46.54 9.59 -9.94
C GLN A 121 46.87 10.99 -10.45
N GLY A 122 48.16 11.29 -10.54
CA GLY A 122 48.69 12.47 -11.22
C GLY A 122 49.25 13.53 -10.28
N ASP A 123 50.49 13.37 -9.83
CA ASP A 123 51.55 14.21 -10.38
C ASP A 123 52.95 13.63 -10.09
N SER A 124 53.67 13.40 -11.19
CA SER A 124 55.12 13.45 -11.42
C SER A 124 56.10 12.69 -10.51
#